data_AF-A0A832SV62-F1
#
_entry.id   AF-A0A832SV62-F1
#
_cell.length_a   1.000
_cell.length_b   1.000
_cell.length_c   1.000
_cell.angle_alpha   90.00
_cell.angle_beta   90.00
_cell.angle_gamma   90.00
#
_symmetry.space_group_name_H-M   'P 1'
#
loop_
_entity.id
_entity.type
_entity.pdbx_description
1 polymer ?
#
loop_
_entity_poly.entity_id
_entity_poly.type
_entity_poly.pdbx_seq_one_letter_code
_entity_poly.pdbx_strand_id
1 'polypeptide(L)' 'MPEHIICASCGKRVGRKRTPPECPYCGEKKFVRMDPEERLGKGPEWWKEAERERRVRERL' A
#
# COMPACT_ATOMS: atom_id res chain seq x y z
N MET A 1 3.04 -2.75 16.79
CA MET A 1 1.89 -3.36 16.10
C MET A 1 2.41 -4.09 14.87
N PRO A 2 1.85 -5.27 14.49
CA PRO A 2 2.37 -6.01 13.35
C PRO A 2 2.04 -5.27 12.06
N GLU A 3 3.03 -4.64 11.44
CA GLU A 3 2.90 -3.98 10.15
C GLU A 3 2.40 -4.99 9.09
N HIS A 4 1.23 -4.72 8.51
CA HIS A 4 0.68 -5.56 7.47
C HIS A 4 1.15 -5.08 6.10
N ILE A 5 1.45 -6.02 5.23
CA ILE A 5 1.83 -5.71 3.86
C ILE A 5 0.55 -5.68 3.05
N ILE A 6 0.25 -4.51 2.52
CA ILE A 6 -0.93 -4.24 1.74
C ILE A 6 -0.49 -3.84 0.34
N CYS A 7 -1.14 -4.42 -0.66
CA CYS A 7 -0.91 -3.98 -2.03
C CYS A 7 -1.41 -2.55 -2.16
N ALA A 8 -0.52 -1.64 -2.58
CA ALA A 8 -0.87 -0.25 -2.79
C ALA A 8 -1.96 -0.17 -3.87
N SER A 9 -1.80 -0.91 -4.97
CA SER A 9 -2.69 -0.88 -6.12
C SER A 9 -4.12 -1.37 -5.82
N CYS A 10 -4.28 -2.62 -5.36
CA CYS A 10 -5.62 -3.19 -5.11
C CYS A 10 -6.10 -3.05 -3.67
N GLY A 11 -5.25 -2.60 -2.74
CA GLY A 11 -5.62 -2.43 -1.34
C GLY A 11 -5.74 -3.71 -0.53
N LYS A 12 -5.52 -4.89 -1.12
CA LYS A 12 -5.64 -6.16 -0.41
C LYS A 12 -4.40 -6.43 0.44
N ARG A 13 -4.63 -7.01 1.62
CA ARG A 13 -3.56 -7.54 2.46
C ARG A 13 -2.93 -8.74 1.76
N VAL A 14 -1.62 -8.70 1.57
CA VAL A 14 -0.85 -9.76 0.91
C VAL A 14 0.08 -10.51 1.86
N GLY A 15 0.37 -9.97 3.04
CA GLY A 15 1.24 -10.65 4.00
C GLY A 15 1.41 -9.93 5.35
N ARG A 16 2.13 -10.58 6.27
CA ARG A 16 2.49 -10.04 7.60
C ARG A 16 4.00 -9.97 7.89
N LYS A 17 4.83 -10.76 7.21
CA LYS A 17 6.28 -10.88 7.52
C LYS A 17 7.18 -10.46 6.36
N ARG A 18 6.89 -10.91 5.14
CA ARG A 18 7.70 -10.63 3.95
C ARG A 18 6.83 -10.12 2.82
N THR A 19 7.32 -9.07 2.14
CA THR A 19 6.68 -8.52 0.96
C THR A 19 6.82 -9.54 -0.17
N PRO A 20 5.70 -10.05 -0.74
CA PRO A 20 5.79 -10.94 -1.88
C PRO A 20 6.36 -10.16 -3.09
N PRO A 21 6.97 -10.85 -4.07
CA PRO A 21 7.50 -10.21 -5.26
C PRO A 21 6.41 -9.53 -6.10
N GLU A 22 5.20 -10.07 -6.08
CA GLU A 22 4.03 -9.56 -6.80
C GLU A 22 2.74 -9.80 -6.01
N CYS A 23 1.75 -8.94 -6.22
CA CYS A 23 0.47 -9.06 -5.52
C CYS A 23 -0.31 -10.23 -6.11
N PRO A 24 -0.68 -11.26 -5.31
CA PRO A 24 -1.43 -12.42 -5.82
C PRO A 24 -2.84 -12.09 -6.32
N TYR A 25 -3.31 -10.86 -6.11
CA TYR A 25 -4.64 -10.42 -6.52
C TYR A 25 -4.66 -9.56 -7.78
N CYS A 26 -3.58 -8.83 -8.07
CA CYS A 26 -3.55 -7.88 -9.20
C CYS A 26 -2.23 -7.88 -9.98
N GLY A 27 -1.23 -8.70 -9.59
CA GLY A 27 0.07 -8.78 -10.25
C GLY A 27 1.01 -7.60 -9.98
N GLU A 28 0.52 -6.52 -9.36
CA GLU A 28 1.34 -5.33 -9.10
C GLU A 28 2.40 -5.56 -8.02
N LYS A 29 3.55 -4.90 -8.19
CA LYS A 29 4.70 -4.99 -7.27
C LYS A 29 4.76 -3.82 -6.27
N LYS A 30 3.70 -3.01 -6.22
CA LYS A 30 3.59 -1.86 -5.31
C LYS A 30 2.97 -2.30 -3.99
N PHE A 31 3.75 -2.27 -2.92
CA PHE A 31 3.31 -2.63 -1.57
C PHE A 31 3.63 -1.54 -0.57
N VAL A 32 2.79 -1.47 0.45
CA VAL A 32 2.99 -0.61 1.61
C VAL A 32 2.92 -1.44 2.88
N ARG A 33 3.66 -1.02 3.89
CA ARG A 33 3.53 -1.50 5.25
C ARG A 33 2.71 -0.48 6.01
N MET A 34 1.53 -0.89 6.45
CA MET A 34 0.63 -0.06 7.26
C MET A 34 -0.29 -0.95 8.08
N ASP A 35 -0.90 -0.38 9.11
CA ASP A 35 -1.89 -1.10 9.88
C ASP A 35 -3.18 -1.29 9.06
N PRO A 36 -3.82 -2.48 9.09
CA PRO A 36 -5.08 -2.76 8.40
C PRO A 36 -6.20 -1.82 8.83
N GLU A 37 -6.18 -1.34 10.08
CA GLU A 37 -7.14 -0.36 10.59
C GLU A 37 -6.94 1.00 9.90
N GLU A 38 -5.69 1.45 9.73
CA GLU A 38 -5.38 2.64 8.95
C GLU A 38 -5.75 2.49 7.46
N ARG A 39 -5.67 1.27 6.92
CA ARG A 39 -6.11 0.97 5.55
C ARG A 39 -7.61 1.00 5.40
N LEU A 40 -8.38 0.58 6.40
CA LEU A 40 -9.84 0.47 6.33
C LEU A 40 -10.50 1.84 6.10
N GLY A 41 -9.89 2.91 6.60
CA GLY A 41 -10.34 4.29 6.38
C GLY A 41 -9.96 4.89 5.01
N LYS A 42 -9.23 4.14 4.17
CA LYS A 42 -8.71 4.65 2.89
C LYS A 42 -9.42 4.01 1.70
N GLY A 43 -9.81 4.80 0.71
CA GLY A 43 -10.45 4.30 -0.52
C GLY A 43 -9.53 3.42 -1.37
N PRO A 44 -10.00 2.78 -2.45
CA PRO A 44 -9.18 1.94 -3.33
C PRO A 44 -8.03 2.71 -4.03
N GLU A 45 -8.16 4.03 -4.20
CA GLU A 45 -7.18 4.88 -4.90
C GLU A 45 -6.25 5.68 -3.97
N TRP A 46 -6.31 5.43 -2.66
CA TRP A 46 -5.52 6.15 -1.64
C TRP A 46 -4.02 6.21 -1.93
N TRP A 47 -3.49 5.20 -2.62
CA TRP A 47 -2.10 5.11 -3.03
C TRP A 47 -1.74 6.17 -4.09
N LYS A 48 -2.68 6.57 -4.95
CA LYS A 48 -2.47 7.65 -5.92
C LYS A 48 -2.30 8.99 -5.22
N GLU A 49 -3.10 9.24 -4.17
CA GLU A 49 -2.95 10.44 -3.35
C GLU A 49 -1.63 10.43 -2.59
N ALA A 50 -1.26 9.30 -1.96
CA ALA A 50 0.03 9.17 -1.27
C ALA A 50 1.24 9.34 -2.22
N GLU A 51 1.16 8.81 -3.45
CA GLU A 51 2.20 8.97 -4.48
C GLU A 51 2.26 10.43 -4.96
N ARG A 52 1.11 11.10 -5.10
CA ARG A 52 1.00 12.52 -5.45
C ARG A 52 1.63 13.41 -4.38
N GLU A 53 1.32 13.19 -3.11
CA GLU A 53 1.90 13.94 -1.99
C GLU A 53 3.41 13.74 -1.89
N ARG A 54 3.91 12.50 -2.04
CA ARG A 54 5.36 12.25 -2.13
C ARG A 54 6.00 13.05 -3.24
N ARG A 55 5.41 13.05 -4.43
CA ARG A 55 5.96 13.74 -5.60
C ARG A 55 5.94 15.26 -5.44
N VAL A 56 4.96 15.82 -4.73
CA VAL A 56 4.92 17.24 -4.38
C VAL A 56 6.01 17.58 -3.36
N ARG A 57 6.19 16.74 -2.34
CA ARG A 57 7.20 16.95 -1.28
C ARG A 57 8.64 16.80 -1.78
N GLU A 58 8.88 15.92 -2.76
CA GLU A 58 10.21 15.74 -3.37
C GLU A 58 10.57 16.87 -4.37
N ARG A 59 9.61 17.75 -4.68
CA ARG A 59 9.77 18.89 -5.60
C ARG A 59 9.87 20.24 -4.87
N LEU A 60 9.87 20.23 -3.54
CA LEU A 60 10.09 21.34 -2.62
C LEU A 60 11.46 21.19 -1.97
#